data_AF-A0A382AWC3-F1
#
_entry.id   AF-A0A382AWC3-F1
#
_cell.length_a   1.000
_cell.length_b   1.000
_cell.length_c   1.000
_cell.angle_alpha   90.00
_cell.angle_beta   90.00
_cell.angle_gamma   90.00
#
_symmetry.space_group_name_H-M   'P 1'
#
loop_
_entity.id
_entity.type
_entity.pdbx_description
1 polymer ?
#
loop_
_entity_poly.entity_id
_entity_poly.type
_entity_poly.pdbx_seq_one_letter_code
_entity_poly.pdbx_strand_id
1 'polypeptide(L)' 'MLELKNEKIAIPVVLFAGLLWSFGPLIVRYMDQPNLVPWQYLFTRGLIIFCVLNIYLFFSEGR' A
#
# COMPACT_ATOMS: atom_id res chain seq x y z
N MET A 1 -10.91 -3.45 19.32
CA MET A 1 -10.29 -2.15 19.03
C MET A 1 -8.78 -2.37 19.03
N LEU A 2 -8.17 -2.66 17.87
CA LEU A 2 -6.71 -2.72 17.78
C LEU A 2 -6.22 -1.31 18.14
N GLU A 3 -5.55 -1.16 19.29
CA GLU A 3 -4.91 0.11 19.64
C GLU A 3 -3.72 0.33 18.70
N LEU A 4 -4.02 0.85 17.50
CA LEU A 4 -3.03 1.33 16.53
C LEU A 4 -2.15 2.46 17.10
N LYS A 5 -2.52 2.98 18.28
CA LYS A 5 -1.76 3.96 19.08
C LYS A 5 -0.66 3.32 19.96
N ASN A 6 -0.42 2.01 19.86
CA ASN A 6 0.78 1.42 20.44
C ASN A 6 1.98 1.68 19.54
N GLU A 7 2.82 2.64 19.94
CA GLU A 7 4.01 3.08 19.21
C GLU A 7 4.95 1.91 18.85
N LYS A 8 5.04 0.90 19.74
CA LYS A 8 5.82 -0.33 19.53
C LYS A 8 5.35 -1.18 18.35
N ILE A 9 4.08 -1.10 17.97
CA ILE A 9 3.50 -1.84 16.83
C ILE A 9 3.43 -0.95 15.60
N ALA A 10 3.14 0.34 15.77
CA ALA A 10 3.08 1.29 14.68
C ALA A 10 4.41 1.40 13.91
N ILE A 11 5.54 1.47 14.63
CA ILE A 11 6.88 1.57 14.01
C ILE A 11 7.19 0.40 13.07
N PRO A 12 7.15 -0.88 13.50
CA PRO A 12 7.45 -2.00 12.62
C PRO A 12 6.44 -2.12 11.46
N VAL A 13 5.17 -1.77 11.67
CA VAL A 13 4.16 -1.77 10.60
C VAL A 13 4.49 -0.73 9.53
N VAL A 14 4.85 0.50 9.92
CA VAL A 14 5.25 1.55 8.97
C VAL A 14 6.52 1.17 8.23
N LEU A 15 7.52 0.63 8.92
CA LEU A 15 8.76 0.15 8.30
C LEU A 15 8.50 -0.97 7.30
N PHE A 16 7.65 -1.94 7.66
CA PHE A 16 7.28 -3.05 6.79
C PHE A 16 6.49 -2.56 5.55
N ALA A 17 5.55 -1.64 5.74
CA ALA A 17 4.81 -1.02 4.64
C ALA A 17 5.74 -0.24 3.69
N GLY A 18 6.71 0.50 4.22
CA GLY A 18 7.72 1.21 3.43
C GLY A 18 8.63 0.25 2.64
N LEU A 19 9.03 -0.86 3.25
CA LEU A 19 9.82 -1.92 2.61
C LEU A 19 9.03 -2.54 1.45
N LEU A 20 7.76 -2.90 1.68
CA LEU A 20 6.87 -3.40 0.64
C LEU A 20 6.63 -2.38 -0.49
N TRP A 21 6.47 -1.10 -0.16
CA TRP A 21 6.25 -0.04 -1.14
C TRP A 21 7.48 0.23 -2.01
N SER A 22 8.69 0.07 -1.45
CA SER A 22 9.97 0.22 -2.15
C SER A 22 10.17 -0.82 -3.27
N PHE A 23 9.50 -1.97 -3.22
CA PHE A 23 9.55 -2.97 -4.29
C PHE A 23 8.82 -2.54 -5.56
N GLY A 24 7.97 -1.51 -5.55
CA GLY A 24 7.24 -1.08 -6.75
C GLY A 24 8.16 -0.75 -7.95
N PRO A 25 9.15 0.15 -7.80
CA PRO A 25 10.16 0.41 -8.82
C PRO A 25 10.95 -0.84 -9.24
N LEU A 26 11.23 -1.75 -8.30
CA LEU A 26 11.94 -3.00 -8.60
C LEU A 26 11.12 -3.89 -9.53
N ILE A 27 9.83 -4.04 -9.23
CA ILE A 27 8.88 -4.82 -10.06
C ILE A 27 8.80 -4.22 -11.46
N VAL A 28 8.71 -2.89 -11.59
CA VAL A 28 8.69 -2.21 -12.90
C VAL A 28 10.00 -2.44 -13.67
N ARG A 29 11.14 -2.45 -12.99
CA ARG A 29 12.46 -2.64 -13.61
C ARG A 29 12.66 -4.06 -14.15
N TYR A 30 12.09 -5.07 -13.51
CA TYR A 30 12.15 -6.47 -13.93
C TYR A 30 10.91 -6.93 -14.69
N MET A 31 9.97 -6.04 -14.96
CA MET A 31 8.78 -6.33 -15.74
C MET A 31 9.17 -6.57 -17.20
N ASP A 32 8.60 -7.60 -17.81
CA ASP A 32 8.75 -7.82 -19.24
C ASP A 32 7.94 -6.77 -20.01
N GLN A 33 8.61 -5.99 -20.86
CA GLN A 33 8.01 -4.93 -21.68
C GLN A 33 7.17 -3.88 -20.90
N PRO A 34 7.77 -3.12 -19.97
CA PRO A 34 7.05 -2.18 -19.09
C PRO A 34 6.30 -1.05 -19.83
N ASN A 35 6.70 -0.75 -21.06
CA ASN A 35 6.05 0.26 -21.91
C ASN A 35 4.63 -0.14 -22.36
N LEU A 36 4.27 -1.43 -22.32
CA LEU A 36 2.96 -1.90 -22.77
C LEU A 36 1.89 -1.82 -21.67
N VAL A 37 2.31 -1.75 -20.40
CA VAL A 37 1.40 -1.78 -19.24
C VAL A 37 1.57 -0.64 -18.20
N PRO A 38 2.01 0.58 -18.57
CA PRO A 38 2.29 1.64 -17.61
C PRO A 38 1.01 2.10 -16.88
N TRP A 39 -0.12 2.10 -17.58
CA TRP A 39 -1.40 2.53 -17.02
C TRP A 39 -1.96 1.50 -16.01
N GLN A 40 -1.82 0.20 -16.27
CA GLN A 40 -2.22 -0.86 -15.35
C GLN A 40 -1.46 -0.74 -14.03
N TYR A 41 -0.16 -0.49 -14.07
CA TYR A 41 0.65 -0.29 -12.86
C TYR A 41 0.17 0.92 -12.04
N LEU A 42 -0.07 2.06 -12.69
CA LEU A 42 -0.58 3.27 -12.03
C LEU A 42 -1.99 3.05 -11.46
N PHE A 43 -2.86 2.36 -12.21
CA PHE A 43 -4.21 2.03 -11.79
C PHE A 43 -4.20 1.10 -10.58
N THR A 44 -3.41 0.02 -10.60
CA THR A 44 -3.26 -0.89 -9.47
C THR A 44 -2.72 -0.18 -8.24
N ARG A 45 -1.77 0.75 -8.38
CA ARG A 45 -1.30 1.58 -7.26
C ARG A 45 -2.42 2.45 -6.67
N GLY A 46 -3.18 3.13 -7.53
CA GLY A 46 -4.32 3.93 -7.10
C GLY A 46 -5.40 3.09 -6.40
N LEU A 47 -5.70 1.91 -6.93
CA LEU A 47 -6.65 0.96 -6.37
C LEU A 47 -6.22 0.48 -4.98
N ILE A 48 -4.94 0.12 -4.80
CA ILE A 48 -4.41 -0.31 -3.51
C ILE A 48 -4.61 0.78 -2.46
N ILE A 49 -4.23 2.03 -2.76
CA ILE A 49 -4.42 3.16 -1.83
C ILE A 49 -5.91 3.36 -1.54
N PHE A 50 -6.75 3.33 -2.57
CA PHE A 50 -8.21 3.46 -2.43
C PHE A 50 -8.78 2.38 -1.49
N CYS A 51 -8.41 1.11 -1.67
CA CYS A 51 -8.84 0.02 -0.79
C CYS A 51 -8.33 0.20 0.64
N VAL A 52 -7.05 0.53 0.83
CA VAL A 52 -6.46 0.74 2.17
C VAL A 52 -7.19 1.87 2.90
N LEU A 53 -7.45 2.99 2.23
CA LEU A 53 -8.18 4.11 2.80
C LEU A 53 -9.63 3.74 3.13
N ASN A 54 -10.33 3.06 2.23
CA ASN A 54 -11.71 2.65 2.48
C ASN A 54 -11.80 1.64 3.63
N ILE A 55 -10.86 0.70 3.72
CA ILE A 55 -10.78 -0.25 4.84
C ILE A 55 -10.51 0.52 6.15
N TYR A 56 -9.57 1.45 6.14
CA TYR A 56 -9.29 2.29 7.30
C TYR A 56 -10.51 3.11 7.74
N LEU A 57 -11.19 3.77 6.80
CA LEU A 57 -12.41 4.54 7.07
C LEU A 57 -13.54 3.63 7.56
N PHE A 58 -13.72 2.45 6.97
CA PHE A 58 -14.72 1.47 7.44
C PHE A 58 -14.49 1.06 8.90
N PHE A 59 -13.24 0.84 9.32
CA PHE A 59 -12.94 0.53 10.72
C PHE A 59 -12.94 1.74 11.66
N SER A 60 -12.67 2.95 11.15
CA SER A 60 -12.55 4.18 11.94
C SER A 60 -13.90 4.90 12.11
N GLU A 61 -14.64 5.06 11.02
CA GLU A 61 -15.91 5.79 10.94
C GLU A 61 -17.13 4.88 10.89
N GLY A 62 -16.97 3.58 10.54
CA GLY A 62 -18.07 2.61 10.48
C GLY A 62 -18.57 2.13 11.85
N ARG A 63 -18.80 3.06 12.77
CA ARG A 63 -19.85 2.90 13.79
C ARG A 63 -21.20 3.31 13.22
#